data_AF-A0A672RL50-F1
#
_entry.id   AF-A0A672RL50-F1
#
_cell.length_a   1.000
_cell.length_b   1.000
_cell.length_c   1.000
_cell.angle_alpha   90.00
_cell.angle_beta   90.00
_cell.angle_gamma   90.00
#
_symmetry.space_group_name_H-M   'P 1'
#
loop_
_entity.id
_entity.type
_entity.pdbx_description
1 polymer ?
#
loop_
_entity_poly.entity_id
_entity_poly.type
_entity_poly.pdbx_seq_one_letter_code
_entity_poly.pdbx_strand_id
1 'polypeptide(L)'
;MILQKSFQYADLKLTVQTKKSISFDQFIVPLYLLNNETTVFITYLDKSNGKTALLKALLNLKEGENDTIEHLLEIAEKTGDLKDFVNAAYTDSYYKGQTALHVAIEQRSANFVQMLVKKGADVHAKACGKFFQPNQETCFYFGELPLSLAACTNQPDIVDFLMNNPYQAVDVRERDSHGNTVLHALVSIADNSPENTEFVIAMYDHILFKADQLHPKIKLEEIENNEGFTPLTLAAKTGKVVLLKHIVQREFKGCKHLSRKMTEWAYGPVCSSLYDLASLDTYEKNSALEIIVYGSEIPNRLEMLNIEPFNRLIEEKWERFAQRMFWFNFIVYVIYLLIFTAVAFHREEGKDFSNNQVGYLLLTGHIITTIGALYFLIRGLRDMLRKRPGFQSLLIDGYTDQLFFLQAVLFLVCALLYFFGQDEYVACLVLCLALSWVNLLYFSRGSKNMGIYNVMIQKMVLGEIRRFLVVYMVFLIGFSAGIFAYIHECP
;
A
#
# COMPACT_ATOMS: atom_id res chain seq x y z
N MET A 1 -1.19 0.71 26.55
CA MET A 1 -2.45 -0.08 26.62
C MET A 1 -2.53 -1.25 25.63
N ILE A 2 -1.95 -1.17 24.42
CA ILE A 2 -2.01 -2.27 23.42
C ILE A 2 -0.92 -3.35 23.67
N LEU A 3 0.33 -2.98 23.98
CA LEU A 3 1.38 -3.92 24.40
C LEU A 3 1.14 -4.50 25.81
N GLN A 4 0.53 -3.72 26.70
CA GLN A 4 0.14 -4.19 28.04
C GLN A 4 -0.85 -5.37 27.99
N LYS A 5 -1.70 -5.42 26.95
CA LYS A 5 -2.61 -6.55 26.69
C LYS A 5 -1.92 -7.74 26.05
N SER A 6 -0.88 -7.56 25.21
CA SER A 6 -0.13 -8.70 24.64
C SER A 6 0.84 -9.32 25.65
N PHE A 7 1.39 -8.54 26.57
CA PHE A 7 2.16 -9.07 27.71
C PHE A 7 1.29 -9.91 28.67
N GLN A 8 -0.01 -9.59 28.81
CA GLN A 8 -0.95 -10.36 29.65
C GLN A 8 -1.26 -11.78 29.12
N TYR A 9 -1.08 -12.06 27.83
CA TYR A 9 -1.35 -13.39 27.26
C TYR A 9 -0.18 -14.37 27.41
N ALA A 10 0.96 -13.91 27.93
CA ALA A 10 2.12 -14.76 28.24
C ALA A 10 2.26 -15.06 29.75
N ASP A 11 1.28 -14.71 30.58
CA ASP A 11 1.28 -15.02 32.00
C ASP A 11 0.87 -16.48 32.23
N LEU A 12 1.88 -17.32 32.53
CA LEU A 12 1.68 -18.51 33.35
C LEU A 12 0.93 -18.09 34.62
N LYS A 13 -0.21 -18.74 34.88
CA LYS A 13 -1.00 -18.63 36.11
C LYS A 13 -0.09 -18.58 37.34
N LEU A 14 -0.08 -17.45 38.05
CA LEU A 14 0.31 -17.38 39.45
C LEU A 14 -0.83 -16.77 40.26
N THR A 15 -1.40 -17.64 41.07
CA THR A 15 -2.58 -17.42 41.91
C THR A 15 -2.28 -16.38 42.99
N VAL A 16 -3.20 -15.42 43.16
CA VAL A 16 -3.17 -14.40 44.20
C VAL A 16 -3.28 -15.06 45.58
N GLN A 17 -2.26 -14.88 46.42
CA GLN A 17 -2.46 -14.87 47.87
C GLN A 17 -1.79 -13.66 48.53
N THR A 18 -2.62 -13.00 49.31
CA THR A 18 -2.42 -11.81 50.14
C THR A 18 -1.34 -11.98 51.20
N LYS A 19 -0.26 -11.18 51.14
CA LYS A 19 0.35 -10.44 52.26
C LYS A 19 1.73 -9.90 51.87
N LYS A 20 2.00 -8.65 52.27
CA LYS A 20 3.30 -7.96 52.40
C LYS A 20 4.55 -8.82 52.11
N SER A 21 5.07 -8.71 50.90
CA SER A 21 6.49 -8.76 50.50
C SER A 21 6.49 -8.97 48.99
N ILE A 22 7.09 -8.06 48.23
CA ILE A 22 7.40 -8.33 46.82
C ILE A 22 8.51 -9.39 46.89
N SER A 23 8.15 -10.67 46.71
CA SER A 23 9.13 -11.73 46.59
C SER A 23 9.77 -11.64 45.20
N PHE A 24 11.07 -11.38 45.19
CA PHE A 24 11.93 -11.52 44.01
C PHE A 24 12.24 -13.02 43.82
N ASP A 25 11.25 -13.86 43.55
CA ASP A 25 11.46 -15.32 43.49
C ASP A 25 12.18 -15.82 42.21
N GLN A 26 12.76 -14.91 41.41
CA GLN A 26 13.72 -15.25 40.36
C GLN A 26 15.01 -14.40 40.37
N PHE A 27 15.16 -13.51 41.35
CA PHE A 27 16.38 -12.73 41.51
C PHE A 27 16.83 -12.82 42.96
N ILE A 28 17.90 -13.58 43.16
CA ILE A 28 18.69 -13.49 44.37
C ILE A 28 19.30 -12.09 44.38
N VAL A 29 18.75 -11.19 45.20
CA VAL A 29 19.48 -10.02 45.70
C VAL A 29 20.02 -10.43 47.07
N PRO A 30 21.29 -10.84 47.19
CA PRO A 30 21.96 -10.73 48.46
C PRO A 30 22.54 -9.32 48.53
N LEU A 31 22.18 -8.59 49.59
CA LEU A 31 22.99 -7.48 50.08
C LEU A 31 24.45 -7.97 50.17
N TYR A 32 25.32 -7.51 49.26
CA TYR A 32 26.77 -7.56 49.44
C TYR A 32 27.35 -6.19 49.16
N LEU A 33 27.36 -5.38 50.21
CA LEU A 33 28.49 -4.50 50.47
C LEU A 33 29.71 -5.41 50.71
N LEU A 34 30.86 -5.05 50.11
CA LEU A 34 32.17 -5.73 50.13
C LEU A 34 32.36 -6.92 49.18
N ASN A 35 32.90 -6.65 47.99
CA ASN A 35 34.30 -6.97 47.63
C ASN A 35 34.48 -6.93 46.10
N ASN A 36 35.32 -6.01 45.62
CA ASN A 36 36.17 -6.06 44.40
C ASN A 36 35.71 -6.74 43.09
N GLU A 37 34.43 -7.00 42.87
CA GLU A 37 33.85 -7.49 41.60
C GLU A 37 32.79 -6.51 41.06
N THR A 38 33.13 -5.21 41.06
CA THR A 38 32.23 -4.13 40.58
C THR A 38 31.93 -4.20 39.08
N THR A 39 32.63 -5.03 38.31
CA THR A 39 32.44 -5.22 36.87
C THR A 39 31.30 -6.18 36.49
N VAL A 40 30.77 -6.97 37.43
CA VAL A 40 29.80 -8.05 37.11
C VAL A 40 28.34 -7.66 37.39
N PHE A 41 28.09 -6.65 38.21
CA PHE A 41 26.74 -6.32 38.70
C PHE A 41 25.83 -5.60 37.70
N ILE A 42 26.38 -4.88 36.73
CA ILE A 42 25.58 -4.11 35.74
C ILE A 42 25.08 -5.01 34.59
N THR A 43 25.72 -6.17 34.41
CA THR A 43 25.38 -7.16 33.38
C THR A 43 24.50 -8.28 33.93
N TYR A 44 23.40 -7.99 34.62
CA TYR A 44 22.28 -8.94 34.62
C TYR A 44 21.51 -8.78 33.31
N LEU A 45 22.19 -9.11 32.21
CA LEU A 45 21.52 -9.51 30.98
C LEU A 45 20.89 -10.85 31.28
N ASP A 46 19.56 -10.93 31.22
CA ASP A 46 18.91 -12.23 31.07
C ASP A 46 19.53 -12.91 29.83
N LYS A 47 20.33 -13.97 30.04
CA LYS A 47 21.15 -14.63 28.99
C LYS A 47 20.32 -15.06 27.78
N SER A 48 19.02 -15.20 27.95
CA SER A 48 18.07 -15.57 26.91
C SER A 48 17.64 -14.38 26.02
N ASN A 49 17.45 -13.19 26.60
CA ASN A 49 16.67 -12.11 25.97
C ASN A 49 17.42 -10.77 25.87
N GLY A 50 18.52 -10.62 26.61
CA GLY A 50 19.26 -9.35 26.70
C GLY A 50 18.58 -8.27 27.56
N LYS A 51 17.64 -8.65 28.43
CA LYS A 51 16.93 -7.72 29.32
C LYS A 51 17.88 -7.14 30.35
N THR A 52 17.99 -5.82 30.42
CA THR A 52 18.69 -5.10 31.49
C THR A 52 17.73 -4.72 32.63
N ALA A 53 18.30 -4.50 33.82
CA ALA A 53 17.55 -4.02 34.99
C ALA A 53 16.81 -2.70 34.70
N LEU A 54 17.40 -1.81 33.89
CA LEU A 54 16.79 -0.55 33.45
C LEU A 54 15.52 -0.77 32.63
N LEU A 55 15.55 -1.67 31.65
CA LEU A 55 14.37 -2.03 30.86
C LEU A 55 13.25 -2.58 31.73
N LYS A 56 13.57 -3.42 32.72
CA LYS A 56 12.57 -3.95 33.65
C LYS A 56 11.98 -2.89 34.56
N ALA A 57 12.80 -1.94 35.03
CA ALA A 57 12.35 -0.81 35.85
C ALA A 57 11.39 0.11 35.07
N LEU A 58 11.68 0.38 33.79
CA LEU A 58 10.83 1.19 32.91
C LEU A 58 9.51 0.51 32.52
N LEU A 59 9.46 -0.82 32.49
CA LEU A 59 8.22 -1.56 32.25
C LEU A 59 7.28 -1.57 33.46
N ASN A 60 7.84 -1.46 34.67
CA ASN A 60 7.11 -1.57 35.94
C ASN A 60 7.03 -0.20 36.64
N LEU A 61 6.30 0.75 36.06
CA LEU A 61 6.06 2.06 36.68
C LEU A 61 4.87 2.00 37.64
N LYS A 62 4.99 2.63 38.81
CA LYS A 62 3.86 2.85 39.73
C LYS A 62 3.45 4.31 39.58
N GLU A 63 2.20 4.54 39.17
CA GLU A 63 1.68 5.90 38.93
C GLU A 63 2.53 6.76 37.95
N GLY A 64 3.31 6.10 37.07
CA GLY A 64 4.17 6.77 36.10
C GLY A 64 5.58 7.11 36.62
N GLU A 65 5.89 6.80 37.88
CA GLU A 65 7.19 7.07 38.51
C GLU A 65 7.89 5.79 38.98
N ASN A 66 9.22 5.87 39.08
CA ASN A 66 10.06 4.81 39.60
C ASN A 66 11.46 5.36 40.00
N ASP A 67 11.63 5.65 41.29
CA ASP A 67 12.86 6.20 41.87
C ASP A 67 14.09 5.31 41.66
N THR A 68 13.88 4.01 41.43
CA THR A 68 15.00 3.07 41.19
C THR A 68 15.75 3.37 39.90
N ILE A 69 15.11 4.03 38.92
CA ILE A 69 15.73 4.34 37.63
C ILE A 69 16.86 5.35 37.80
N GLU A 70 16.65 6.40 38.61
CA GLU A 70 17.69 7.41 38.87
C GLU A 70 18.88 6.79 39.58
N HIS A 71 18.64 6.00 40.63
CA HIS A 71 19.69 5.29 41.35
C HIS A 71 20.47 4.31 40.47
N LEU A 72 19.81 3.59 39.57
CA LEU A 72 20.49 2.69 38.62
C LEU A 72 21.41 3.45 37.66
N LEU A 73 20.99 4.62 37.18
CA LEU A 73 21.79 5.46 36.31
C LEU A 73 22.99 6.09 37.06
N GLU A 74 22.81 6.50 38.32
CA GLU A 74 23.91 7.00 39.16
C GLU A 74 24.96 5.93 39.45
N ILE A 75 24.53 4.68 39.67
CA ILE A 75 25.45 3.55 39.85
C ILE A 75 26.24 3.32 38.56
N ALA A 76 25.57 3.33 37.40
CA ALA A 76 26.23 3.18 36.09
C ALA A 76 27.20 4.33 35.76
N GLU A 77 26.92 5.55 36.23
CA GLU A 77 27.86 6.67 36.16
C GLU A 77 29.12 6.44 36.99
N LYS A 78 28.98 5.90 38.20
CA LYS A 78 30.12 5.62 39.09
C LYS A 78 31.00 4.48 38.59
N THR A 79 30.45 3.52 37.86
CA THR A 79 31.21 2.40 37.30
C THR A 79 31.84 2.69 35.95
N GLY A 80 31.39 3.73 35.24
CA GLY A 80 31.93 4.15 33.94
C GLY A 80 31.27 3.53 32.71
N ASP A 81 30.29 2.64 32.89
CA ASP A 81 29.61 1.90 31.81
C ASP A 81 28.27 2.53 31.37
N LEU A 82 28.05 3.82 31.67
CA LEU A 82 26.76 4.49 31.47
C LEU A 82 26.21 4.36 30.05
N LYS A 83 27.05 4.61 29.03
CA LYS A 83 26.61 4.60 27.63
C LYS A 83 26.17 3.21 27.17
N ASP A 84 26.91 2.19 27.56
CA ASP A 84 26.61 0.80 27.19
C ASP A 84 25.37 0.30 27.93
N PHE A 85 25.18 0.73 29.19
CA PHE A 85 24.02 0.39 29.99
C PHE A 85 22.71 1.01 29.46
N VAL A 86 22.74 2.30 29.09
CA VAL A 86 21.58 3.02 28.57
C VAL A 86 21.20 2.54 27.16
N ASN A 87 22.20 2.24 26.32
CA ASN A 87 22.00 1.81 24.94
C ASN A 87 21.91 0.29 24.78
N ALA A 88 21.87 -0.45 25.89
CA ALA A 88 21.63 -1.88 25.86
C ALA A 88 20.28 -2.17 25.20
N ALA A 89 20.34 -2.91 24.09
CA ALA A 89 19.18 -3.29 23.31
C ALA A 89 18.83 -4.77 23.53
N TYR A 90 17.55 -5.09 23.35
CA TYR A 90 17.08 -6.47 23.29
C TYR A 90 17.80 -7.26 22.17
N THR A 91 18.20 -8.50 22.49
CA THR A 91 18.90 -9.38 21.54
C THR A 91 18.01 -10.49 20.98
N ASP A 92 16.84 -10.73 21.57
CA ASP A 92 15.86 -11.69 21.05
C ASP A 92 15.43 -11.32 19.62
N SER A 93 15.27 -12.34 18.77
CA SER A 93 14.70 -12.21 17.43
C SER A 93 13.37 -11.43 17.35
N TYR A 94 12.53 -11.50 18.39
CA TYR A 94 11.20 -10.87 18.39
C TYR A 94 11.26 -9.37 18.68
N TYR A 95 12.01 -8.96 19.71
CA TYR A 95 12.14 -7.55 20.16
C TYR A 95 13.50 -6.91 19.83
N LYS A 96 14.26 -7.52 18.91
CA LYS A 96 15.62 -7.10 18.57
C LYS A 96 15.77 -5.59 18.39
N GLY A 97 16.77 -5.00 19.02
CA GLY A 97 17.12 -3.59 18.85
C GLY A 97 16.28 -2.61 19.67
N GLN A 98 15.24 -3.06 20.40
CA GLN A 98 14.49 -2.19 21.29
C GLN A 98 15.37 -1.77 22.48
N THR A 99 15.47 -0.46 22.72
CA THR A 99 16.27 0.15 23.81
C THR A 99 15.39 0.72 24.92
N ALA A 100 16.01 1.13 26.03
CA ALA A 100 15.32 1.80 27.14
C ALA A 100 14.57 3.07 26.69
N LEU A 101 15.12 3.79 25.69
CA LEU A 101 14.49 4.98 25.13
C LEU A 101 13.14 4.66 24.45
N HIS A 102 13.05 3.56 23.69
CA HIS A 102 11.80 3.13 23.06
C HIS A 102 10.72 2.83 24.10
N VAL A 103 11.08 2.15 25.19
CA VAL A 103 10.15 1.81 26.28
C VAL A 103 9.68 3.06 27.01
N ALA A 104 10.58 4.01 27.29
CA ALA A 104 10.22 5.26 27.95
C ALA A 104 9.23 6.10 27.11
N ILE A 105 9.42 6.14 25.79
CA ILE A 105 8.49 6.79 24.85
C ILE A 105 7.15 6.06 24.84
N GLU A 106 7.12 4.73 24.81
CA GLU A 106 5.88 3.96 24.85
C GLU A 106 5.06 4.22 26.13
N GLN A 107 5.73 4.37 27.27
CA GLN A 107 5.12 4.68 28.57
C GLN A 107 4.64 6.13 28.69
N ARG A 108 4.89 6.98 27.69
CA ARG A 108 4.54 8.41 27.68
C ARG A 108 5.15 9.23 28.82
N SER A 109 6.32 8.82 29.31
CA SER A 109 7.01 9.56 30.37
C SER A 109 8.08 10.48 29.78
N ALA A 110 7.70 11.75 29.60
CA ALA A 110 8.62 12.78 29.11
C ALA A 110 9.83 12.95 30.05
N ASN A 111 9.64 12.84 31.37
CA ASN A 111 10.72 12.96 32.36
C ASN A 111 11.80 11.90 32.15
N PHE A 112 11.41 10.62 31.98
CA PHE A 112 12.38 9.55 31.73
C PHE A 112 13.06 9.70 30.37
N VAL A 113 12.34 10.13 29.33
CA VAL A 113 12.96 10.40 28.02
C VAL A 113 14.01 11.50 28.13
N GLN A 114 13.70 12.61 28.80
CA GLN A 114 14.66 13.70 29.00
C GLN A 114 15.88 13.24 29.79
N MET A 115 15.69 12.45 30.85
CA MET A 115 16.78 11.92 31.65
C MET A 115 17.67 10.96 30.85
N LEU A 116 17.08 10.03 30.09
CA LEU A 116 17.83 9.07 29.28
C LEU A 116 18.68 9.78 28.22
N VAL A 117 18.10 10.76 27.52
CA VAL A 117 18.84 11.55 26.52
C VAL A 117 19.97 12.36 27.15
N LYS A 118 19.74 12.98 28.33
CA LYS A 118 20.80 13.68 29.10
C LYS A 118 21.96 12.75 29.50
N LYS A 119 21.66 11.47 29.78
CA LYS A 119 22.62 10.43 30.17
C LYS A 119 23.25 9.71 28.97
N GLY A 120 23.02 10.17 27.74
CA GLY A 120 23.68 9.67 26.53
C GLY A 120 22.95 8.51 25.83
N ALA A 121 21.62 8.45 25.94
CA ALA A 121 20.81 7.55 25.13
C ALA A 121 20.90 7.91 23.63
N ASP A 122 21.13 6.91 22.80
CA ASP A 122 21.17 7.04 21.35
C ASP A 122 19.76 7.24 20.77
N VAL A 123 19.55 8.41 20.16
CA VAL A 123 18.28 8.79 19.52
C VAL A 123 18.07 8.10 18.17
N HIS A 124 19.11 7.45 17.62
CA HIS A 124 19.08 6.76 16.32
C HIS A 124 19.05 5.23 16.44
N ALA A 125 18.87 4.70 17.65
CA ALA A 125 18.77 3.26 17.86
C ALA A 125 17.61 2.65 17.07
N LYS A 126 17.84 1.54 16.36
CA LYS A 126 16.83 0.93 15.47
C LYS A 126 16.25 -0.37 16.06
N ALA A 127 14.95 -0.36 16.33
CA ALA A 127 14.18 -1.51 16.78
C ALA A 127 13.72 -2.38 15.58
N CYS A 128 14.59 -3.27 15.10
CA CYS A 128 14.37 -4.11 13.91
C CYS A 128 13.81 -5.52 14.19
N GLY A 129 13.38 -5.80 15.41
CA GLY A 129 12.78 -7.08 15.79
C GLY A 129 11.55 -7.45 14.96
N LYS A 130 11.25 -8.76 14.85
CA LYS A 130 10.12 -9.28 14.07
C LYS A 130 8.77 -8.64 14.45
N PHE A 131 8.60 -8.29 15.73
CA PHE A 131 7.40 -7.61 16.22
C PHE A 131 7.18 -6.22 15.61
N PHE A 132 8.26 -5.56 15.20
CA PHE A 132 8.25 -4.20 14.67
C PHE A 132 8.20 -4.15 13.14
N GLN A 133 7.99 -5.29 12.47
CA GLN A 133 7.96 -5.42 11.02
C GLN A 133 6.50 -5.47 10.51
N PRO A 134 6.15 -4.87 9.35
CA PRO A 134 4.75 -4.72 8.91
C PRO A 134 4.04 -6.01 8.45
N ASN A 135 4.74 -7.14 8.31
CA ASN A 135 4.26 -8.33 7.60
C ASN A 135 3.79 -9.49 8.50
N GLN A 136 3.45 -9.25 9.78
CA GLN A 136 3.00 -10.32 10.70
C GLN A 136 1.65 -9.99 11.35
N GLU A 137 0.83 -11.01 11.66
CA GLU A 137 -0.55 -10.81 12.17
C GLU A 137 -0.61 -10.11 13.54
N THR A 138 0.48 -10.13 14.32
CA THR A 138 0.57 -9.52 15.67
C THR A 138 1.77 -8.58 15.80
N CYS A 139 1.96 -7.70 14.80
CA CYS A 139 3.04 -6.70 14.80
C CYS A 139 2.54 -5.26 14.98
N PHE A 140 3.44 -4.37 15.40
CA PHE A 140 3.22 -2.93 15.41
C PHE A 140 4.41 -2.23 14.75
N TYR A 141 4.21 -1.80 13.50
CA TYR A 141 5.22 -1.07 12.73
C TYR A 141 5.15 0.43 13.01
N PHE A 142 6.29 1.03 13.37
CA PHE A 142 6.42 2.48 13.62
C PHE A 142 7.67 3.10 13.01
N GLY A 143 8.37 2.42 12.09
CA GLY A 143 9.58 2.93 11.46
C GLY A 143 10.86 2.82 12.28
N GLU A 144 10.92 1.86 13.22
CA GLU A 144 12.09 1.42 14.02
C GLU A 144 12.82 2.46 14.87
N LEU A 145 12.61 3.77 14.66
CA LEU A 145 13.33 4.86 15.30
C LEU A 145 12.54 5.40 16.51
N PRO A 146 13.23 5.93 17.54
CA PRO A 146 12.60 6.60 18.67
C PRO A 146 11.74 7.80 18.26
N LEU A 147 12.24 8.62 17.32
CA LEU A 147 11.50 9.78 16.81
C LEU A 147 10.21 9.35 16.10
N SER A 148 10.28 8.31 15.26
CA SER A 148 9.10 7.82 14.55
C SER A 148 8.11 7.19 15.52
N LEU A 149 8.56 6.46 16.55
CA LEU A 149 7.70 5.95 17.62
C LEU A 149 6.96 7.08 18.36
N ALA A 150 7.66 8.16 18.73
CA ALA A 150 7.06 9.31 19.42
C ALA A 150 5.99 9.98 18.54
N ALA A 151 6.24 10.13 17.24
CA ALA A 151 5.28 10.64 16.28
C ALA A 151 4.05 9.73 16.16
N CYS A 152 4.28 8.43 15.99
CA CYS A 152 3.25 7.41 15.81
C CYS A 152 2.35 7.22 17.04
N THR A 153 2.84 7.56 18.23
CA THR A 153 2.10 7.42 19.50
C THR A 153 1.39 8.71 19.94
N ASN A 154 1.38 9.74 19.07
CA ASN A 154 0.79 11.05 19.27
C ASN A 154 1.36 11.82 20.48
N GLN A 155 2.69 12.00 20.51
CA GLN A 155 3.39 12.68 21.61
C GLN A 155 4.21 13.89 21.12
N PRO A 156 3.56 15.04 20.85
CA PRO A 156 4.23 16.21 20.27
C PRO A 156 5.30 16.79 21.20
N ASP A 157 5.11 16.72 22.52
CA ASP A 157 6.07 17.23 23.51
C ASP A 157 7.40 16.48 23.46
N ILE A 158 7.33 15.15 23.27
CA ILE A 158 8.53 14.30 23.15
C ILE A 158 9.19 14.53 21.80
N VAL A 159 8.41 14.66 20.72
CA VAL A 159 8.94 15.00 19.38
C VAL A 159 9.69 16.33 19.43
N ASP A 160 9.11 17.35 20.06
CA ASP A 160 9.73 18.66 20.24
C ASP A 160 11.00 18.59 21.07
N PHE A 161 11.01 17.81 22.14
CA PHE A 161 12.21 17.61 22.94
C PHE A 161 13.30 16.88 22.17
N LEU A 162 12.96 15.79 21.45
CA LEU A 162 13.92 15.01 20.67
C LEU A 162 14.52 15.83 19.53
N MET A 163 13.74 16.66 18.84
CA MET A 163 14.24 17.48 17.73
C MET A 163 15.08 18.69 18.18
N ASN A 164 14.80 19.25 19.36
CA ASN A 164 15.51 20.44 19.88
C ASN A 164 16.62 20.10 20.90
N ASN A 165 16.96 18.82 21.07
CA ASN A 165 17.91 18.42 22.09
C ASN A 165 19.35 18.91 21.78
N PRO A 166 20.08 19.43 22.78
CA PRO A 166 21.45 19.92 22.57
C PRO A 166 22.52 18.81 22.58
N TYR A 167 22.16 17.61 23.03
CA TYR A 167 23.13 16.53 23.27
C TYR A 167 23.45 15.71 22.01
N GLN A 168 22.42 15.31 21.26
CA GLN A 168 22.57 14.52 20.04
C GLN A 168 21.47 14.92 19.05
N ALA A 169 21.81 15.72 18.05
CA ALA A 169 20.86 16.20 17.06
C ALA A 169 20.20 15.04 16.30
N VAL A 170 18.87 15.06 16.24
CA VAL A 170 18.10 14.08 15.47
C VAL A 170 18.16 14.46 13.99
N ASP A 171 18.82 13.64 13.17
CA ASP A 171 18.69 13.73 11.72
C ASP A 171 17.32 13.19 11.28
N VAL A 172 16.46 14.09 10.83
CA VAL A 172 15.10 13.76 10.35
C VAL A 172 15.14 12.93 9.05
N ARG A 173 16.30 12.85 8.38
CA ARG A 173 16.51 12.04 7.17
C ARG A 173 16.83 10.58 7.48
N GLU A 174 17.07 10.23 8.75
CA GLU A 174 17.35 8.85 9.11
C GLU A 174 16.23 7.93 8.68
N ARG A 175 16.66 6.75 8.21
CA ARG A 175 15.79 5.76 7.61
C ARG A 175 15.82 4.47 8.40
N ASP A 176 14.69 3.80 8.44
CA ASP A 176 14.60 2.44 8.98
C ASP A 176 15.24 1.40 8.03
N SER A 177 15.14 0.13 8.39
CA SER A 177 15.60 -0.99 7.56
C SER A 177 14.93 -1.11 6.18
N HIS A 178 13.73 -0.54 6.00
CA HIS A 178 13.00 -0.48 4.72
C HIS A 178 13.27 0.81 3.94
N GLY A 179 14.11 1.70 4.45
CA GLY A 179 14.35 3.01 3.86
C GLY A 179 13.25 4.03 4.16
N ASN A 180 12.28 3.70 5.02
CA ASN A 180 11.18 4.58 5.40
C ASN A 180 11.68 5.64 6.39
N THR A 181 11.23 6.88 6.17
CA THR A 181 11.41 7.99 7.11
C THR A 181 10.25 8.05 8.11
N VAL A 182 10.32 8.98 9.07
CA VAL A 182 9.23 9.25 10.02
C VAL A 182 7.88 9.51 9.33
N LEU A 183 7.89 10.20 8.18
CA LEU A 183 6.67 10.47 7.41
C LEU A 183 6.07 9.20 6.81
N HIS A 184 6.90 8.28 6.31
CA HIS A 184 6.43 7.00 5.79
C HIS A 184 5.85 6.11 6.89
N ALA A 185 6.44 6.14 8.09
CA ALA A 185 5.91 5.44 9.25
C ALA A 185 4.52 5.96 9.65
N LEU A 186 4.33 7.28 9.68
CA LEU A 186 3.03 7.90 9.93
C LEU A 186 1.97 7.49 8.90
N VAL A 187 2.33 7.47 7.61
CA VAL A 187 1.44 7.00 6.53
C VAL A 187 1.06 5.52 6.71
N SER A 188 2.00 4.70 7.20
CA SER A 188 1.77 3.26 7.40
C SER A 188 0.79 2.97 8.54
N ILE A 189 0.81 3.79 9.60
CA ILE A 189 -0.09 3.66 10.77
C ILE A 189 -1.44 4.31 10.54
N ALA A 190 -1.51 5.35 9.71
CA ALA A 190 -2.76 6.00 9.37
C ALA A 190 -3.78 4.96 8.92
N ASP A 191 -4.99 5.02 9.46
CA ASP A 191 -6.14 4.30 8.92
C ASP A 191 -7.15 5.30 8.35
N ASN A 192 -8.28 4.82 7.83
CA ASN A 192 -9.34 5.70 7.33
C ASN A 192 -10.33 6.11 8.46
N SER A 193 -10.00 5.87 9.74
CA SER A 193 -10.81 6.35 10.86
C SER A 193 -10.54 7.84 11.10
N PRO A 194 -11.57 8.63 11.44
CA PRO A 194 -11.42 10.08 11.58
C PRO A 194 -10.48 10.46 12.73
N GLU A 195 -10.56 9.76 13.87
CA GLU A 195 -9.74 10.04 15.06
C GLU A 195 -8.25 9.82 14.81
N ASN A 196 -7.90 8.68 14.18
CA ASN A 196 -6.51 8.37 13.86
C ASN A 196 -5.97 9.35 12.80
N THR A 197 -6.77 9.62 11.78
CA THR A 197 -6.35 10.53 10.71
C THR A 197 -6.12 11.95 11.22
N GLU A 198 -6.96 12.47 12.12
CA GLU A 198 -6.81 13.82 12.66
C GLU A 198 -5.47 14.01 13.39
N PHE A 199 -5.09 13.06 14.26
CA PHE A 199 -3.81 13.17 14.94
C PHE A 199 -2.63 12.95 13.99
N VAL A 200 -2.74 12.03 13.03
CA VAL A 200 -1.67 11.79 12.05
C VAL A 200 -1.44 13.04 11.22
N ILE A 201 -2.51 13.71 10.77
CA ILE A 201 -2.44 14.97 10.05
C ILE A 201 -1.75 16.05 10.90
N ALA A 202 -2.17 16.22 12.15
CA ALA A 202 -1.58 17.22 13.04
C ALA A 202 -0.08 16.94 13.30
N MET A 203 0.29 15.68 13.54
CA MET A 203 1.67 15.27 13.77
C MET A 203 2.53 15.40 12.51
N TYR A 204 1.98 15.06 11.34
CA TYR A 204 2.65 15.16 10.05
C TYR A 204 2.98 16.63 9.74
N ASP A 205 2.02 17.54 9.92
CA ASP A 205 2.23 18.98 9.73
C ASP A 205 3.22 19.55 10.76
N HIS A 206 3.15 19.09 12.02
CA HIS A 206 4.05 19.52 13.09
C HIS A 206 5.51 19.14 12.81
N ILE A 207 5.76 17.91 12.39
CA ILE A 207 7.10 17.41 12.02
C ILE A 207 7.66 18.16 10.83
N LEU A 208 6.84 18.44 9.82
CA LEU A 208 7.27 19.23 8.67
C LEU A 208 7.66 20.65 9.06
N PHE A 209 6.87 21.31 9.90
CA PHE A 209 7.16 22.66 10.38
C PHE A 209 8.46 22.70 11.19
N LYS A 210 8.67 21.75 12.10
CA LYS A 210 9.90 21.66 12.91
C LYS A 210 11.12 21.31 12.07
N ALA A 211 10.99 20.40 11.12
CA ALA A 211 12.07 20.03 10.20
C ALA A 211 12.51 21.22 9.35
N ASP A 212 11.57 22.05 8.89
CA ASP A 212 11.85 23.27 8.12
C ASP A 212 12.57 24.35 8.96
N GLN A 213 12.17 24.50 10.23
CA GLN A 213 12.84 25.42 11.17
C GLN A 213 14.30 25.02 11.43
N LEU A 214 14.55 23.73 11.63
CA LEU A 214 15.89 23.21 11.94
C LEU A 214 16.76 23.11 10.67
N HIS A 215 16.17 22.70 9.55
CA HIS A 215 16.86 22.39 8.31
C HIS A 215 16.10 22.87 7.05
N PRO A 216 16.09 24.18 6.76
CA PRO A 216 15.27 24.76 5.68
C PRO A 216 15.67 24.32 4.26
N LYS A 217 16.82 23.67 4.10
CA LYS A 217 17.29 23.15 2.80
C LYS A 217 16.80 21.73 2.50
N ILE A 218 16.33 21.00 3.51
CA ILE A 218 15.98 19.59 3.37
C ILE A 218 14.48 19.47 3.06
N LYS A 219 14.17 18.91 1.90
CA LYS A 219 12.78 18.59 1.53
C LYS A 219 12.44 17.17 1.95
N LEU A 220 11.83 17.03 3.12
CA LEU A 220 11.55 15.72 3.73
C LEU A 220 10.57 14.86 2.91
N GLU A 221 9.64 15.48 2.17
CA GLU A 221 8.63 14.78 1.35
C GLU A 221 9.18 14.21 0.04
N GLU A 222 10.34 14.68 -0.44
CA GLU A 222 10.97 14.19 -1.67
C GLU A 222 11.85 12.96 -1.40
N ILE A 223 12.04 12.58 -0.13
CA ILE A 223 12.85 11.43 0.23
C ILE A 223 12.09 10.14 -0.09
N GLU A 224 12.68 9.29 -0.91
CA GLU A 224 12.13 7.98 -1.27
C GLU A 224 12.63 6.86 -0.34
N ASN A 225 11.77 5.86 -0.13
CA ASN A 225 12.12 4.60 0.52
C ASN A 225 12.84 3.63 -0.42
N ASN A 226 13.18 2.42 0.07
CA ASN A 226 13.90 1.43 -0.75
C ASN A 226 13.07 0.89 -1.93
N GLU A 227 11.75 1.05 -1.89
CA GLU A 227 10.85 0.70 -2.98
C GLU A 227 10.67 1.84 -4.01
N GLY A 228 11.26 3.01 -3.78
CA GLY A 228 11.14 4.19 -4.64
C GLY A 228 9.81 4.95 -4.46
N PHE A 229 9.20 4.87 -3.28
CA PHE A 229 8.01 5.65 -2.91
C PHE A 229 8.39 6.79 -1.96
N THR A 230 7.83 7.96 -2.24
CA THR A 230 7.72 9.11 -1.32
C THR A 230 6.55 8.92 -0.35
N PRO A 231 6.42 9.72 0.74
CA PRO A 231 5.28 9.60 1.65
C PRO A 231 3.93 9.78 0.95
N LEU A 232 3.86 10.67 -0.04
CA LEU A 232 2.67 10.90 -0.86
C LEU A 232 2.31 9.67 -1.70
N THR A 233 3.29 9.12 -2.42
CA THR A 233 3.07 7.96 -3.29
C THR A 233 2.83 6.68 -2.49
N LEU A 234 3.39 6.58 -1.28
CA LEU A 234 3.06 5.53 -0.32
C LEU A 234 1.62 5.66 0.20
N ALA A 235 1.14 6.88 0.49
CA ALA A 235 -0.25 7.10 0.89
C ALA A 235 -1.24 6.72 -0.23
N ALA A 236 -0.85 6.99 -1.48
CA ALA A 236 -1.58 6.56 -2.66
C ALA A 236 -1.58 5.02 -2.80
N LYS A 237 -0.43 4.36 -2.62
CA LYS A 237 -0.29 2.89 -2.67
C LYS A 237 -1.08 2.17 -1.56
N THR A 238 -1.14 2.76 -0.37
CA THR A 238 -1.81 2.15 0.79
C THR A 238 -3.30 2.49 0.89
N GLY A 239 -3.82 3.38 0.02
CA GLY A 239 -5.24 3.73 -0.05
C GLY A 239 -5.71 4.64 1.08
N LYS A 240 -4.84 5.50 1.63
CA LYS A 240 -5.15 6.41 2.72
C LYS A 240 -5.75 7.72 2.18
N VAL A 241 -7.05 7.69 1.90
CA VAL A 241 -7.75 8.76 1.16
C VAL A 241 -7.66 10.11 1.87
N VAL A 242 -7.93 10.15 3.17
CA VAL A 242 -8.03 11.41 3.93
C VAL A 242 -6.66 12.04 4.11
N LEU A 243 -5.64 11.24 4.43
CA LEU A 243 -4.26 11.71 4.53
C LEU A 243 -3.72 12.19 3.17
N LEU A 244 -3.98 11.44 2.09
CA LEU A 244 -3.61 11.85 0.74
C LEU A 244 -4.29 13.18 0.36
N LYS A 245 -5.59 13.31 0.65
CA LYS A 245 -6.34 14.55 0.42
C LYS A 245 -5.73 15.72 1.20
N HIS A 246 -5.36 15.51 2.46
CA HIS A 246 -4.70 16.52 3.28
C HIS A 246 -3.36 16.97 2.68
N ILE A 247 -2.46 16.03 2.37
CA ILE A 247 -1.13 16.35 1.82
C ILE A 247 -1.27 17.19 0.53
N VAL A 248 -2.17 16.80 -0.37
CA VAL A 248 -2.34 17.49 -1.66
C VAL A 248 -3.02 18.85 -1.51
N GLN A 249 -4.00 18.99 -0.61
CA GLN A 249 -4.76 20.24 -0.41
C GLN A 249 -4.15 21.15 0.67
N ARG A 250 -2.96 20.82 1.17
CA ARG A 250 -2.33 21.52 2.29
C ARG A 250 -1.93 22.95 1.95
N GLU A 251 -2.31 23.87 2.84
CA GLU A 251 -1.98 25.29 2.77
C GLU A 251 -1.47 25.79 4.14
N PHE A 252 -0.19 26.17 4.20
CA PHE A 252 0.42 26.83 5.34
C PHE A 252 0.46 28.35 5.16
N LYS A 253 0.10 29.09 6.21
CA LYS A 253 0.14 30.57 6.23
C LYS A 253 1.57 31.13 6.43
N GLY A 254 2.44 30.40 7.12
CA GLY A 254 3.82 30.83 7.45
C GLY A 254 4.88 30.32 6.47
N CYS A 255 4.85 29.02 6.14
CA CYS A 255 5.83 28.35 5.28
C CYS A 255 5.23 28.06 3.89
N LYS A 256 5.13 29.09 3.04
CA LYS A 256 4.49 28.97 1.72
C LYS A 256 5.16 27.93 0.81
N HIS A 257 6.47 27.72 0.95
CA HIS A 257 7.22 26.76 0.12
C HIS A 257 6.88 25.29 0.41
N LEU A 258 6.24 24.99 1.55
CA LEU A 258 5.77 23.65 1.91
C LEU A 258 4.30 23.40 1.51
N SER A 259 3.58 24.46 1.14
CA SER A 259 2.18 24.39 0.72
C SER A 259 2.09 23.83 -0.68
N ARG A 260 1.24 22.82 -0.86
CA ARG A 260 0.93 22.27 -2.20
C ARG A 260 -0.28 22.93 -2.84
N LYS A 261 -1.15 23.52 -2.03
CA LYS A 261 -2.25 24.38 -2.47
C LYS A 261 -1.91 25.83 -2.15
N MET A 262 -1.99 26.69 -3.17
CA MET A 262 -1.82 28.13 -3.01
C MET A 262 -3.05 28.85 -3.54
N THR A 263 -3.68 29.68 -2.72
CA THR A 263 -4.77 30.55 -3.18
C THR A 263 -4.18 31.78 -3.86
N GLU A 264 -4.36 31.90 -5.19
CA GLU A 264 -3.84 33.05 -5.95
C GLU A 264 -4.69 34.29 -5.71
N TRP A 265 -6.01 34.13 -5.82
CA TRP A 265 -6.98 35.18 -5.57
C TRP A 265 -8.32 34.57 -5.19
N ALA A 266 -9.06 35.32 -4.38
CA ALA A 266 -10.43 35.01 -3.98
C ALA A 266 -11.26 36.28 -4.11
N TYR A 267 -12.33 36.20 -4.89
CA TYR A 267 -13.32 37.25 -5.07
C TYR A 267 -14.70 36.72 -4.69
N GLY A 268 -15.10 36.97 -3.44
CA GLY A 268 -16.35 36.44 -2.89
C GLY A 268 -16.40 34.91 -2.98
N PRO A 269 -17.34 34.31 -3.74
CA PRO A 269 -17.45 32.86 -3.89
C PRO A 269 -16.47 32.26 -4.93
N VAL A 270 -15.82 33.08 -5.76
CA VAL A 270 -14.91 32.60 -6.81
C VAL A 270 -13.48 32.64 -6.32
N CYS A 271 -12.81 31.49 -6.31
CA CYS A 271 -11.42 31.37 -5.89
C CYS A 271 -10.59 30.70 -7.00
N SER A 272 -9.39 31.22 -7.25
CA SER A 272 -8.35 30.52 -8.01
C SER A 272 -7.36 29.92 -7.04
N SER A 273 -7.19 28.60 -7.11
CA SER A 273 -6.18 27.88 -6.35
C SER A 273 -5.23 27.13 -7.29
N LEU A 274 -3.94 27.36 -7.11
CA LEU A 274 -2.86 26.65 -7.77
C LEU A 274 -2.53 25.39 -6.95
N TYR A 275 -2.41 24.27 -7.66
CA TYR A 275 -2.00 22.98 -7.09
C TYR A 275 -0.63 22.59 -7.65
N ASP A 276 0.28 22.20 -6.76
CA ASP A 276 1.56 21.60 -7.15
C ASP A 276 1.32 20.19 -7.73
N LEU A 277 1.87 19.94 -8.91
CA LEU A 277 1.72 18.69 -9.66
C LEU A 277 2.92 17.74 -9.50
N ALA A 278 3.98 18.15 -8.79
CA ALA A 278 5.13 17.31 -8.50
C ALA A 278 4.69 15.99 -7.85
N SER A 279 5.20 14.85 -8.31
CA SER A 279 4.81 13.49 -7.91
C SER A 279 3.34 13.07 -8.15
N LEU A 280 2.47 13.97 -8.64
CA LEU A 280 1.08 13.67 -8.99
C LEU A 280 0.91 13.33 -10.47
N ASP A 281 1.60 14.08 -11.34
CA ASP A 281 1.43 13.97 -12.79
C ASP A 281 2.18 12.78 -13.41
N THR A 282 1.64 12.25 -14.51
CA THR A 282 2.15 11.08 -15.25
C THR A 282 3.49 11.30 -15.95
N TYR A 283 4.07 12.50 -15.87
CA TYR A 283 5.40 12.79 -16.41
C TYR A 283 6.51 12.11 -15.59
N GLU A 284 6.34 12.03 -14.27
CA GLU A 284 7.27 11.36 -13.37
C GLU A 284 6.99 9.86 -13.31
N LYS A 285 8.06 9.05 -13.20
CA LYS A 285 7.94 7.61 -12.99
C LYS A 285 7.39 7.36 -11.58
N ASN A 286 6.55 6.35 -11.41
CA ASN A 286 5.87 6.06 -10.14
C ASN A 286 5.03 7.23 -9.60
N SER A 287 4.42 7.99 -10.52
CA SER A 287 3.50 9.08 -10.12
C SER A 287 2.31 8.55 -9.32
N ALA A 288 1.78 9.38 -8.43
CA ALA A 288 0.62 9.01 -7.63
C ALA A 288 -0.57 8.59 -8.51
N LEU A 289 -0.81 9.28 -9.64
CA LEU A 289 -1.86 8.90 -10.58
C LEU A 289 -1.61 7.53 -11.21
N GLU A 290 -0.36 7.24 -11.60
CA GLU A 290 0.01 5.93 -12.16
C GLU A 290 -0.22 4.81 -11.14
N ILE A 291 0.21 5.01 -9.89
CA ILE A 291 0.05 4.04 -8.80
C ILE A 291 -1.44 3.78 -8.51
N ILE A 292 -2.27 4.82 -8.43
CA ILE A 292 -3.72 4.67 -8.15
C ILE A 292 -4.45 3.97 -9.31
N VAL A 293 -4.06 4.24 -10.55
CA VAL A 293 -4.71 3.66 -11.73
C VAL A 293 -4.33 2.19 -11.92
N TYR A 294 -3.04 1.84 -11.77
CA TYR A 294 -2.56 0.48 -11.98
C TYR A 294 -2.58 -0.40 -10.71
N GLY A 295 -2.64 0.19 -9.52
CA GLY A 295 -2.75 -0.51 -8.24
C GLY A 295 -4.16 -1.05 -7.99
N SER A 296 -4.46 -2.22 -8.57
CA SER A 296 -5.79 -2.84 -8.47
C SER A 296 -6.14 -3.36 -7.07
N GLU A 297 -5.15 -3.54 -6.19
CA GLU A 297 -5.35 -4.07 -4.82
C GLU A 297 -5.60 -2.95 -3.80
N ILE A 298 -5.55 -1.68 -4.22
CA ILE A 298 -5.63 -0.55 -3.32
C ILE A 298 -7.09 -0.31 -2.89
N PRO A 299 -7.38 -0.29 -1.57
CA PRO A 299 -8.72 0.03 -1.09
C PRO A 299 -9.09 1.48 -1.43
N ASN A 300 -10.39 1.74 -1.68
CA ASN A 300 -10.94 3.09 -1.88
C ASN A 300 -10.31 3.91 -3.03
N ARG A 301 -9.70 3.26 -4.03
CA ARG A 301 -9.06 3.92 -5.19
C ARG A 301 -9.95 4.91 -5.94
N LEU A 302 -11.25 4.63 -6.06
CA LEU A 302 -12.19 5.49 -6.77
C LEU A 302 -12.44 6.80 -6.00
N GLU A 303 -12.45 6.74 -4.67
CA GLU A 303 -12.58 7.94 -3.83
C GLU A 303 -11.33 8.82 -3.93
N MET A 304 -10.15 8.21 -4.05
CA MET A 304 -8.90 8.96 -4.28
C MET A 304 -8.90 9.72 -5.61
N LEU A 305 -9.44 9.12 -6.68
CA LEU A 305 -9.56 9.81 -7.98
C LEU A 305 -10.55 10.98 -7.96
N ASN A 306 -11.50 10.99 -7.02
CA ASN A 306 -12.45 12.09 -6.84
C ASN A 306 -11.86 13.29 -6.08
N ILE A 307 -10.64 13.17 -5.55
CA ILE A 307 -9.93 14.32 -4.97
C ILE A 307 -9.72 15.36 -6.09
N GLU A 308 -9.99 16.63 -5.75
CA GLU A 308 -10.12 17.74 -6.70
C GLU A 308 -9.01 17.83 -7.78
N PRO A 309 -7.71 17.89 -7.43
CA PRO A 309 -6.64 17.94 -8.43
C PRO A 309 -6.58 16.73 -9.34
N PHE A 310 -6.81 15.50 -8.85
CA PHE A 310 -6.83 14.31 -9.71
C PHE A 310 -8.01 14.36 -10.68
N ASN A 311 -9.20 14.68 -10.18
CA ASN A 311 -10.41 14.75 -10.99
C ASN A 311 -10.26 15.82 -12.11
N ARG A 312 -9.83 17.03 -11.76
CA ARG A 312 -9.61 18.12 -12.72
C ARG A 312 -8.48 17.83 -13.70
N LEU A 313 -7.38 17.23 -13.25
CA LEU A 313 -6.26 16.86 -14.12
C LEU A 313 -6.67 15.81 -15.16
N ILE A 314 -7.47 14.82 -14.77
CA ILE A 314 -7.98 13.79 -15.69
C ILE A 314 -8.96 14.41 -16.69
N GLU A 315 -9.86 15.29 -16.22
CA GLU A 315 -10.83 16.01 -17.05
C GLU A 315 -10.11 16.86 -18.12
N GLU A 316 -9.11 17.66 -17.73
CA GLU A 316 -8.31 18.47 -18.65
C GLU A 316 -7.53 17.64 -19.67
N LYS A 317 -6.92 16.52 -19.23
CA LYS A 317 -6.22 15.60 -20.15
C LYS A 317 -7.19 14.96 -21.15
N TRP A 318 -8.39 14.65 -20.70
CA TRP A 318 -9.43 14.08 -21.54
C TRP A 318 -9.87 15.06 -22.63
N GLU A 319 -10.21 16.29 -22.26
CA GLU A 319 -10.69 17.31 -23.21
C GLU A 319 -9.62 17.77 -24.20
N ARG A 320 -8.35 17.91 -23.77
CA ARG A 320 -7.28 18.41 -24.64
C ARG A 320 -6.88 17.43 -25.73
N PHE A 321 -6.65 16.16 -25.38
CA PHE A 321 -6.05 15.21 -26.32
C PHE A 321 -6.65 13.80 -26.24
N ALA A 322 -6.99 13.28 -25.06
CA ALA A 322 -7.37 11.88 -24.93
C ALA A 322 -8.69 11.56 -25.65
N GLN A 323 -9.67 12.46 -25.62
CA GLN A 323 -10.93 12.29 -26.32
C GLN A 323 -10.75 12.12 -27.84
N ARG A 324 -9.86 12.90 -28.47
CA ARG A 324 -9.60 12.80 -29.92
C ARG A 324 -8.90 11.50 -30.28
N MET A 325 -7.87 11.12 -29.53
CA MET A 325 -7.18 9.84 -29.72
C MET A 325 -8.11 8.65 -29.49
N PHE A 326 -9.01 8.74 -28.51
CA PHE A 326 -9.98 7.71 -28.21
C PHE A 326 -10.97 7.48 -29.35
N TRP A 327 -11.56 8.55 -29.91
CA TRP A 327 -12.47 8.43 -31.05
C TRP A 327 -11.75 7.97 -32.32
N PHE A 328 -10.50 8.37 -32.54
CA PHE A 328 -9.70 7.84 -33.63
C PHE A 328 -9.50 6.32 -33.48
N ASN A 329 -9.13 5.86 -32.29
CA ASN A 329 -8.99 4.43 -32.01
C ASN A 329 -10.31 3.67 -32.17
N PHE A 330 -11.45 4.28 -31.82
CA PHE A 330 -12.77 3.71 -32.05
C PHE A 330 -13.05 3.48 -33.54
N ILE A 331 -12.80 4.49 -34.38
CA ILE A 331 -13.02 4.39 -35.84
C ILE A 331 -12.12 3.31 -36.44
N VAL A 332 -10.83 3.28 -36.06
CA VAL A 332 -9.89 2.23 -36.50
C VAL A 332 -10.38 0.83 -36.10
N TYR A 333 -10.90 0.68 -34.88
CA TYR A 333 -11.43 -0.59 -34.41
C TYR A 333 -12.70 -1.02 -35.15
N VAL A 334 -13.62 -0.09 -35.44
CA VAL A 334 -14.82 -0.39 -36.24
C VAL A 334 -14.44 -0.82 -37.65
N ILE A 335 -13.46 -0.16 -38.28
CA ILE A 335 -12.94 -0.58 -39.60
C ILE A 335 -12.33 -1.99 -39.51
N TYR A 336 -11.53 -2.27 -38.48
CA TYR A 336 -11.00 -3.62 -38.23
C TYR A 336 -12.12 -4.66 -38.10
N LEU A 337 -13.18 -4.37 -37.35
CA LEU A 337 -14.33 -5.27 -37.20
C LEU A 337 -15.06 -5.51 -38.52
N LEU A 338 -15.29 -4.47 -39.32
CA LEU A 338 -15.96 -4.59 -40.62
C LEU A 338 -15.13 -5.44 -41.61
N ILE A 339 -13.81 -5.28 -41.61
CA ILE A 339 -12.91 -6.12 -42.40
C ILE A 339 -12.97 -7.56 -41.88
N PHE A 340 -12.94 -7.76 -40.56
CA PHE A 340 -12.99 -9.09 -39.96
C PHE A 340 -14.31 -9.81 -40.24
N THR A 341 -15.46 -9.13 -40.18
CA THR A 341 -16.75 -9.70 -40.58
C THR A 341 -16.81 -10.00 -42.06
N ALA A 342 -16.28 -9.12 -42.92
CA ALA A 342 -16.26 -9.33 -44.36
C ALA A 342 -15.43 -10.56 -44.73
N VAL A 343 -14.25 -10.73 -44.12
CA VAL A 343 -13.38 -11.90 -44.30
C VAL A 343 -14.07 -13.19 -43.81
N ALA A 344 -14.76 -13.14 -42.67
CA ALA A 344 -15.49 -14.30 -42.16
C ALA A 344 -16.69 -14.70 -43.04
N PHE A 345 -17.38 -13.73 -43.64
CA PHE A 345 -18.58 -13.97 -44.46
C PHE A 345 -18.26 -14.43 -45.90
N HIS A 346 -17.24 -13.84 -46.54
CA HIS A 346 -16.85 -14.19 -47.91
C HIS A 346 -15.93 -15.40 -48.00
N ARG A 347 -15.82 -16.15 -46.91
CA ARG A 347 -15.09 -17.41 -46.86
C ARG A 347 -15.88 -18.47 -47.65
N GLU A 348 -15.45 -18.76 -48.87
CA GLU A 348 -15.94 -19.93 -49.62
C GLU A 348 -15.13 -21.17 -49.25
N GLU A 349 -15.79 -22.25 -48.85
CA GLU A 349 -15.14 -23.55 -48.61
C GLU A 349 -14.45 -24.03 -49.90
N GLY A 350 -13.13 -24.18 -49.85
CA GLY A 350 -12.35 -24.86 -50.90
C GLY A 350 -11.81 -23.98 -52.05
N LYS A 351 -11.85 -22.64 -51.95
CA LYS A 351 -11.22 -21.74 -52.95
C LYS A 351 -10.26 -20.73 -52.32
N ASP A 352 -9.36 -21.18 -51.46
CA ASP A 352 -8.51 -20.27 -50.70
C ASP A 352 -7.51 -19.45 -51.55
N PHE A 353 -7.26 -19.82 -52.82
CA PHE A 353 -6.31 -19.09 -53.68
C PHE A 353 -6.70 -19.11 -55.17
N SER A 354 -7.94 -18.75 -55.51
CA SER A 354 -8.23 -18.44 -56.93
C SER A 354 -7.51 -17.14 -57.32
N ASN A 355 -6.84 -17.12 -58.48
CA ASN A 355 -6.01 -16.01 -58.99
C ASN A 355 -6.85 -14.78 -59.45
N ASN A 356 -7.95 -14.50 -58.76
CA ASN A 356 -8.92 -13.45 -59.04
C ASN A 356 -8.70 -12.25 -58.14
N GLN A 357 -9.14 -11.05 -58.58
CA GLN A 357 -9.08 -9.82 -57.79
C GLN A 357 -9.72 -9.96 -56.39
N VAL A 358 -10.77 -10.78 -56.27
CA VAL A 358 -11.45 -11.07 -55.00
C VAL A 358 -10.55 -11.87 -54.04
N GLY A 359 -9.74 -12.79 -54.55
CA GLY A 359 -8.80 -13.59 -53.75
C GLY A 359 -7.68 -12.73 -53.15
N TYR A 360 -7.13 -11.79 -53.92
CA TYR A 360 -6.16 -10.81 -53.39
C TYR A 360 -6.78 -9.94 -52.29
N LEU A 361 -8.03 -9.52 -52.45
CA LEU A 361 -8.74 -8.72 -51.43
C LEU A 361 -8.95 -9.52 -50.13
N LEU A 362 -9.35 -10.79 -50.22
CA LEU A 362 -9.49 -11.67 -49.06
C LEU A 362 -8.14 -11.90 -48.35
N LEU A 363 -7.08 -12.16 -49.11
CA LEU A 363 -5.71 -12.31 -48.59
C LEU A 363 -5.27 -11.05 -47.84
N THR A 364 -5.52 -9.86 -48.40
CA THR A 364 -5.19 -8.60 -47.71
C THR A 364 -5.99 -8.44 -46.41
N GLY A 365 -7.26 -8.87 -46.38
CA GLY A 365 -8.07 -8.90 -45.17
C GLY A 365 -7.52 -9.86 -44.10
N HIS A 366 -7.05 -11.05 -44.48
CA HIS A 366 -6.38 -11.98 -43.57
C HIS A 366 -5.07 -11.41 -42.99
N ILE A 367 -4.27 -10.71 -43.79
CA ILE A 367 -3.06 -10.04 -43.32
C ILE A 367 -3.40 -8.92 -42.32
N ILE A 368 -4.39 -8.09 -42.61
CA ILE A 368 -4.81 -7.01 -41.70
C ILE A 368 -5.34 -7.58 -40.37
N THR A 369 -6.15 -8.63 -40.43
CA THR A 369 -6.75 -9.24 -39.23
C THR A 369 -5.71 -9.93 -38.34
N THR A 370 -4.74 -10.61 -38.93
CA THR A 370 -3.60 -11.21 -38.21
C THR A 370 -2.69 -10.18 -37.56
N ILE A 371 -2.35 -9.09 -38.26
CA ILE A 371 -1.58 -7.97 -37.69
C ILE A 371 -2.34 -7.33 -36.52
N GLY A 372 -3.65 -7.10 -36.68
CA GLY A 372 -4.48 -6.56 -35.61
C GLY A 372 -4.53 -7.46 -34.38
N ALA A 373 -4.68 -8.79 -34.56
CA ALA A 373 -4.66 -9.74 -33.47
C ALA A 373 -3.30 -9.75 -32.73
N LEU A 374 -2.19 -9.69 -33.47
CA LEU A 374 -0.85 -9.61 -32.88
C LEU A 374 -0.66 -8.30 -32.08
N TYR A 375 -1.16 -7.18 -32.60
CA TYR A 375 -1.16 -5.91 -31.86
C TYR A 375 -1.92 -6.00 -30.53
N PHE A 376 -3.14 -6.58 -30.54
CA PHE A 376 -3.91 -6.78 -29.31
C PHE A 376 -3.24 -7.74 -28.33
N LEU A 377 -2.56 -8.78 -28.83
CA LEU A 377 -1.79 -9.71 -28.00
C LEU A 377 -0.62 -8.99 -27.29
N ILE A 378 0.19 -8.24 -28.05
CA ILE A 378 1.34 -7.50 -27.49
C ILE A 378 0.86 -6.43 -26.51
N ARG A 379 -0.23 -5.73 -26.82
CA ARG A 379 -0.84 -4.74 -25.93
C ARG A 379 -1.32 -5.40 -24.64
N GLY A 380 -2.06 -6.51 -24.73
CA GLY A 380 -2.53 -7.26 -23.57
C GLY A 380 -1.38 -7.77 -22.69
N LEU A 381 -0.32 -8.32 -23.29
CA LEU A 381 0.88 -8.76 -22.57
C LEU A 381 1.56 -7.60 -21.83
N ARG A 382 1.71 -6.45 -22.49
CA ARG A 382 2.29 -5.25 -21.86
C ARG A 382 1.43 -4.76 -20.69
N ASP A 383 0.11 -4.73 -20.84
CA ASP A 383 -0.81 -4.30 -19.81
C ASP A 383 -0.81 -5.27 -18.61
N MET A 384 -0.72 -6.58 -18.85
CA MET A 384 -0.56 -7.58 -17.79
C MET A 384 0.79 -7.44 -17.06
N LEU A 385 1.88 -7.23 -17.79
CA LEU A 385 3.21 -7.03 -17.20
C LEU A 385 3.27 -5.75 -16.35
N ARG A 386 2.60 -4.67 -16.78
CA ARG A 386 2.58 -3.40 -16.05
C ARG A 386 1.71 -3.45 -14.80
N LYS A 387 0.54 -4.09 -14.86
CA LYS A 387 -0.38 -4.20 -13.72
C LYS A 387 0.06 -5.24 -12.68
N ARG A 388 0.93 -6.20 -13.03
CA ARG A 388 1.26 -7.42 -12.25
C ARG A 388 0.11 -7.90 -11.35
N PRO A 389 -1.09 -8.13 -11.92
CA PRO A 389 -2.28 -8.18 -11.11
C PRO A 389 -2.43 -9.54 -10.41
N GLY A 390 -2.92 -9.51 -9.17
CA GLY A 390 -3.43 -10.70 -8.49
C GLY A 390 -4.61 -11.31 -9.25
N PHE A 391 -4.84 -12.61 -9.05
CA PHE A 391 -5.86 -13.36 -9.80
C PHE A 391 -7.29 -12.84 -9.59
N GLN A 392 -7.58 -12.32 -8.39
CA GLN A 392 -8.90 -11.75 -8.05
C GLN A 392 -9.11 -10.35 -8.63
N SER A 393 -8.07 -9.51 -8.64
CA SER A 393 -8.16 -8.13 -9.12
C SER A 393 -8.26 -8.05 -10.64
N LEU A 394 -7.63 -9.02 -11.33
CA LEU A 394 -7.75 -9.28 -12.75
C LEU A 394 -9.22 -9.35 -13.20
N LEU A 395 -10.03 -10.16 -12.53
CA LEU A 395 -11.42 -10.42 -12.91
C LEU A 395 -12.36 -9.23 -12.66
N ILE A 396 -12.08 -8.42 -11.63
CA ILE A 396 -13.00 -7.35 -11.20
C ILE A 396 -12.73 -6.04 -11.94
N ASP A 397 -11.47 -5.60 -12.01
CA ASP A 397 -11.10 -4.28 -12.54
C ASP A 397 -10.59 -4.33 -13.99
N GLY A 398 -10.09 -5.49 -14.43
CA GLY A 398 -9.39 -5.65 -15.72
C GLY A 398 -10.17 -6.32 -16.84
N TYR A 399 -11.44 -6.69 -16.63
CA TYR A 399 -12.21 -7.55 -17.54
C TYR A 399 -12.18 -7.09 -19.01
N THR A 400 -12.29 -5.79 -19.29
CA THR A 400 -12.26 -5.31 -20.69
C THR A 400 -10.91 -5.57 -21.37
N ASP A 401 -9.80 -5.36 -20.67
CA ASP A 401 -8.47 -5.59 -21.25
C ASP A 401 -8.23 -7.09 -21.43
N GLN A 402 -8.76 -7.91 -20.50
CA GLN A 402 -8.73 -9.36 -20.62
C GLN A 402 -9.54 -9.87 -21.79
N LEU A 403 -10.69 -9.27 -22.12
CA LEU A 403 -11.48 -9.70 -23.28
C LEU A 403 -10.76 -9.43 -24.61
N PHE A 404 -10.05 -8.30 -24.73
CA PHE A 404 -9.18 -8.05 -25.90
C PHE A 404 -8.03 -9.06 -25.97
N PHE A 405 -7.43 -9.42 -24.83
CA PHE A 405 -6.41 -10.44 -24.78
C PHE A 405 -6.96 -11.83 -25.15
N LEU A 406 -8.12 -12.21 -24.61
CA LEU A 406 -8.80 -13.47 -24.90
C LEU A 406 -9.19 -13.58 -26.38
N GLN A 407 -9.68 -12.49 -26.98
CA GLN A 407 -9.93 -12.40 -28.42
C GLN A 407 -8.66 -12.69 -29.22
N ALA A 408 -7.53 -12.06 -28.87
CA ALA A 408 -6.27 -12.27 -29.57
C ALA A 408 -5.77 -13.72 -29.47
N VAL A 409 -5.92 -14.34 -28.30
CA VAL A 409 -5.56 -15.76 -28.06
C VAL A 409 -6.47 -16.69 -28.87
N LEU A 410 -7.79 -16.47 -28.86
CA LEU A 410 -8.75 -17.26 -29.65
C LEU A 410 -8.45 -17.17 -31.15
N PHE A 411 -8.08 -15.99 -31.64
CA PHE A 411 -7.67 -15.80 -33.03
C PHE A 411 -6.38 -16.58 -33.35
N LEU A 412 -5.40 -16.59 -32.45
CA LEU A 412 -4.16 -17.35 -32.65
C LEU A 412 -4.42 -18.87 -32.66
N VAL A 413 -5.28 -19.36 -31.77
CA VAL A 413 -5.74 -20.76 -31.79
C VAL A 413 -6.43 -21.09 -33.12
N CYS A 414 -7.28 -20.20 -33.62
CA CYS A 414 -7.91 -20.36 -34.93
C CYS A 414 -6.87 -20.46 -36.06
N ALA A 415 -5.82 -19.62 -36.05
CA ALA A 415 -4.75 -19.67 -37.04
C ALA A 415 -3.93 -20.97 -36.97
N LEU A 416 -3.69 -21.49 -35.76
CA LEU A 416 -3.02 -22.78 -35.56
C LEU A 416 -3.88 -23.95 -36.07
N LEU A 417 -5.17 -23.98 -35.74
CA LEU A 417 -6.09 -25.03 -36.21
C LEU A 417 -6.23 -25.03 -37.74
N TYR A 418 -6.26 -23.84 -38.35
CA TYR A 418 -6.22 -23.70 -39.81
C TYR A 418 -4.92 -24.28 -40.40
N PHE A 419 -3.77 -24.03 -39.76
CA PHE A 419 -2.48 -24.60 -40.21
C PHE A 419 -2.44 -26.13 -40.11
N PHE A 420 -3.09 -26.71 -39.10
CA PHE A 420 -3.23 -28.16 -38.95
C PHE A 420 -4.33 -28.79 -39.83
N GLY A 421 -5.05 -27.98 -40.62
CA GLY A 421 -6.10 -28.44 -41.52
C GLY A 421 -7.32 -29.04 -40.80
N GLN A 422 -7.59 -28.61 -39.55
CA GLN A 422 -8.73 -29.06 -38.77
C GLN A 422 -9.93 -28.16 -39.01
N ASP A 423 -11.08 -28.71 -39.39
CA ASP A 423 -12.31 -27.94 -39.66
C ASP A 423 -12.88 -27.23 -38.42
N GLU A 424 -12.47 -27.63 -37.21
CA GLU A 424 -12.89 -27.02 -35.95
C GLU A 424 -12.51 -25.53 -35.81
N TYR A 425 -11.57 -25.04 -36.62
CA TYR A 425 -11.18 -23.62 -36.63
C TYR A 425 -12.35 -22.66 -36.89
N VAL A 426 -13.40 -23.09 -37.61
CA VAL A 426 -14.58 -22.27 -37.89
C VAL A 426 -15.30 -21.88 -36.58
N ALA A 427 -15.45 -22.83 -35.66
CA ALA A 427 -16.13 -22.59 -34.40
C ALA A 427 -15.37 -21.55 -33.56
N CYS A 428 -14.03 -21.67 -33.49
CA CYS A 428 -13.16 -20.70 -32.83
C CYS A 428 -13.24 -19.32 -33.50
N LEU A 429 -13.31 -19.26 -34.83
CA LEU A 429 -13.43 -18.01 -35.59
C LEU A 429 -14.74 -17.28 -35.27
N VAL A 430 -15.87 -17.99 -35.26
CA VAL A 430 -17.18 -17.41 -34.94
C VAL A 430 -17.22 -16.90 -33.50
N LEU A 431 -16.68 -17.66 -32.55
CA LEU A 431 -16.54 -17.22 -31.15
C LEU A 431 -15.66 -15.98 -31.03
N CYS A 432 -14.53 -15.94 -31.74
CA CYS A 432 -13.65 -14.78 -31.79
C CYS A 432 -14.37 -13.55 -32.37
N LEU A 433 -15.15 -13.73 -33.44
CA LEU A 433 -15.92 -12.66 -34.08
C LEU A 433 -16.99 -12.10 -33.14
N ALA A 434 -17.77 -12.97 -32.51
CA ALA A 434 -18.78 -12.58 -31.52
C ALA A 434 -18.14 -11.80 -30.36
N LEU A 435 -17.02 -12.30 -29.82
CA LEU A 435 -16.28 -11.61 -28.76
C LEU A 435 -15.74 -10.25 -29.20
N SER A 436 -15.29 -10.13 -30.45
CA SER A 436 -14.79 -8.86 -31.02
C SER A 436 -15.90 -7.80 -31.10
N TRP A 437 -17.13 -8.19 -31.43
CA TRP A 437 -18.29 -7.28 -31.39
C TRP A 437 -18.69 -6.90 -29.97
N VAL A 438 -18.62 -7.82 -29.01
CA VAL A 438 -18.84 -7.50 -27.59
C VAL A 438 -17.80 -6.50 -27.08
N ASN A 439 -16.54 -6.63 -27.53
CA ASN A 439 -15.46 -5.69 -27.21
C ASN A 439 -15.72 -4.26 -27.70
N LEU A 440 -16.65 -4.03 -28.63
CA LEU A 440 -17.08 -2.69 -29.03
C LEU A 440 -17.68 -1.91 -27.85
N LEU A 441 -18.29 -2.60 -26.87
CA LEU A 441 -18.83 -1.99 -25.65
C LEU A 441 -17.76 -1.30 -24.82
N TYR A 442 -16.47 -1.62 -24.98
CA TYR A 442 -15.38 -0.87 -24.34
C TYR A 442 -15.43 0.63 -24.68
N PHE A 443 -15.73 0.97 -25.93
CA PHE A 443 -15.70 2.35 -26.41
C PHE A 443 -16.87 3.21 -25.90
N SER A 444 -17.88 2.58 -25.32
CA SER A 444 -18.97 3.29 -24.63
C SER A 444 -18.50 4.17 -23.46
N ARG A 445 -17.33 3.87 -22.89
CA ARG A 445 -16.72 4.61 -21.78
C ARG A 445 -16.40 6.08 -22.10
N GLY A 446 -16.28 6.43 -23.38
CA GLY A 446 -15.99 7.82 -23.79
C GLY A 446 -17.14 8.79 -23.60
N SER A 447 -18.36 8.30 -23.38
CA SER A 447 -19.54 9.12 -23.08
C SER A 447 -19.98 8.93 -21.64
N LYS A 448 -20.33 10.02 -20.94
CA LYS A 448 -20.73 9.99 -19.53
C LYS A 448 -21.93 9.07 -19.27
N ASN A 449 -23.00 9.21 -20.06
CA ASN A 449 -24.22 8.44 -19.87
C ASN A 449 -23.99 6.96 -20.18
N MET A 450 -23.39 6.66 -21.34
CA MET A 450 -23.15 5.28 -21.75
C MET A 450 -22.10 4.59 -20.88
N GLY A 451 -21.10 5.33 -20.39
CA GLY A 451 -20.09 4.84 -19.47
C GLY A 451 -20.68 4.36 -18.14
N ILE A 452 -21.65 5.10 -17.56
CA ILE A 452 -22.36 4.68 -16.35
C ILE A 452 -23.09 3.35 -16.58
N TYR A 453 -23.81 3.22 -17.70
CA TYR A 453 -24.48 1.97 -18.05
C TYR A 453 -23.50 0.82 -18.22
N ASN A 454 -22.35 1.04 -18.87
CA ASN A 454 -21.34 0.00 -19.05
C ASN A 454 -20.75 -0.48 -17.71
N VAL A 455 -20.48 0.44 -16.79
CA VAL A 455 -20.01 0.08 -15.43
C VAL A 455 -21.10 -0.69 -14.66
N MET A 456 -22.37 -0.33 -14.83
CA MET A 456 -23.50 -1.05 -14.22
C MET A 456 -23.61 -2.48 -14.78
N ILE A 457 -23.52 -2.66 -16.09
CA ILE A 457 -23.52 -3.98 -16.74
C ILE A 457 -22.35 -4.82 -16.23
N GLN A 458 -21.14 -4.26 -16.15
CA GLN A 458 -19.97 -4.95 -15.63
C GLN A 458 -20.20 -5.47 -14.20
N LYS A 459 -20.75 -4.63 -13.32
CA LYS A 459 -21.06 -5.02 -11.92
C LYS A 459 -22.13 -6.12 -11.86
N MET A 460 -23.18 -6.01 -12.68
CA MET A 460 -24.25 -7.00 -12.75
C MET A 460 -23.72 -8.36 -13.23
N VAL A 461 -22.91 -8.38 -14.29
CA VAL A 461 -22.35 -9.62 -14.87
C VAL A 461 -21.38 -10.32 -13.90
N LEU A 462 -20.42 -9.59 -13.32
CA LEU A 462 -19.40 -10.18 -12.44
C LEU A 462 -19.95 -10.60 -11.07
N GLY A 463 -20.91 -9.83 -10.54
CA GLY A 463 -21.47 -10.06 -9.20
C GLY A 463 -22.67 -11.00 -9.20
N GLU A 464 -23.73 -10.61 -9.89
CA GLU A 464 -25.07 -11.19 -9.74
C GLU A 464 -25.28 -12.40 -10.66
N ILE A 465 -24.91 -12.27 -11.95
CA ILE A 465 -25.08 -13.36 -12.92
C ILE A 465 -24.29 -14.60 -12.49
N ARG A 466 -23.08 -14.44 -11.94
CA ARG A 466 -22.29 -15.57 -11.45
C ARG A 466 -23.01 -16.36 -10.35
N ARG A 467 -23.66 -15.68 -9.39
CA ARG A 467 -24.42 -16.34 -8.31
C ARG A 467 -25.64 -17.05 -8.86
N PHE A 468 -26.34 -16.40 -9.79
CA PHE A 468 -27.47 -16.99 -10.49
C PHE A 468 -27.07 -18.24 -11.30
N LEU A 469 -25.94 -18.19 -12.01
CA LEU A 469 -25.46 -19.29 -12.85
C LEU A 469 -25.13 -20.53 -12.01
N VAL A 470 -24.56 -20.38 -10.81
CA VAL A 470 -24.34 -21.51 -9.90
C VAL A 470 -25.66 -22.19 -9.53
N VAL A 471 -26.68 -21.42 -9.16
CA VAL A 471 -28.01 -21.97 -8.83
C VAL A 471 -28.63 -22.64 -10.05
N TYR A 472 -28.56 -21.98 -11.22
CA TYR A 472 -29.07 -22.51 -12.48
C TYR A 472 -28.41 -23.84 -12.88
N MET A 473 -27.09 -23.98 -12.72
CA MET A 473 -26.37 -25.22 -13.04
C MET A 473 -26.80 -26.38 -12.14
N VAL A 474 -27.05 -26.14 -10.85
CA VAL A 474 -27.58 -27.18 -9.94
C VAL A 474 -28.94 -27.67 -10.41
N PHE A 475 -29.84 -26.75 -10.78
CA PHE A 475 -31.14 -27.13 -11.33
C PHE A 475 -31.01 -27.86 -12.66
N LEU A 476 -30.18 -27.37 -13.58
CA LEU A 476 -30.00 -27.96 -14.91
C LEU A 476 -29.46 -29.39 -14.82
N ILE A 477 -28.45 -29.62 -13.96
CA ILE A 477 -27.90 -30.97 -13.74
C ILE A 477 -28.95 -31.87 -13.07
N GLY A 478 -29.65 -31.38 -12.04
CA GLY A 478 -30.66 -32.15 -11.32
C GLY A 478 -31.84 -32.57 -12.22
N PHE A 479 -32.38 -31.63 -12.98
CA PHE A 479 -33.47 -31.93 -13.93
C PHE A 479 -33.01 -32.77 -15.10
N SER A 480 -31.80 -32.53 -15.65
CA SER A 480 -31.26 -33.36 -16.73
C SER A 480 -31.07 -34.80 -16.29
N ALA A 481 -30.54 -35.05 -15.09
CA ALA A 481 -30.40 -36.39 -14.53
C ALA A 481 -31.76 -37.06 -14.26
N GLY A 482 -32.74 -36.30 -13.74
CA GLY A 482 -34.09 -36.80 -13.51
C GLY A 482 -34.82 -37.17 -14.80
N ILE A 483 -34.74 -36.34 -15.84
CA ILE A 483 -35.31 -36.64 -17.16
C ILE A 483 -34.60 -37.85 -17.79
N PHE A 484 -33.28 -37.93 -17.69
CA PHE A 484 -32.52 -39.08 -18.21
C PHE A 484 -32.94 -40.39 -17.54
N ALA A 485 -33.09 -40.40 -16.22
CA ALA A 485 -33.57 -41.56 -15.47
C ALA A 485 -35.00 -41.96 -15.88
N TYR A 486 -35.90 -40.98 -16.02
CA TYR A 486 -37.28 -41.22 -16.45
C TYR A 486 -37.37 -41.83 -17.87
N ILE A 487 -36.55 -41.34 -18.81
CA ILE A 487 -36.51 -41.87 -20.17
C ILE A 487 -35.98 -43.31 -20.20
N HIS A 488 -35.05 -43.69 -19.31
CA HIS A 488 -34.52 -45.05 -19.23
C HIS A 488 -35.43 -46.05 -18.50
N GLU A 489 -36.42 -45.59 -17.72
CA GLU A 489 -37.42 -46.46 -17.09
C GLU A 489 -38.63 -46.77 -17.99
N CYS A 490 -38.81 -46.03 -19.09
CA CYS A 490 -39.76 -46.40 -20.14
C CYS A 490 -39.12 -47.43 -21.09
N PRO A 491 -39.66 -48.67 -21.21
CA PRO A 491 -39.13 -49.70 -22.10
C PRO A 491 -39.24 -49.35 -23.59
#